data_AF-A0AAV2BD45-F1
#
_entry.id   AF-A0AAV2BD45-F1
#
_cell.length_a   1.000
_cell.length_b   1.000
_cell.length_c   1.000
_cell.angle_alpha   90.00
_cell.angle_beta   90.00
_cell.angle_gamma   90.00
#
_symmetry.space_group_name_H-M   'P 1'
#
loop_
_entity.id
_entity.type
_entity.pdbx_description
1 polymer ?
#
loop_
_entity_poly.entity_id
_entity_poly.type
_entity_poly.pdbx_seq_one_letter_code
_entity_poly.pdbx_strand_id
1 'polypeptide(L)'
;MHNTSAMKSKKAPWIPPPGKSQHSIKTTAKTKVEGSSTAEPCHPTTEMHSLEEDRFEEASLSSTSSFNRDPPDVNAHLHSIKQEIQLLTTHFISLKQISHFLVGIFNTFETEDETIKNLLTKILDEVKEFIFNLDDLEYSVTLVGNTISQEDRITEFQKVIKLKENLLSKLLGCYSNIITIYQTYIQKQSSARMSKNEEEQITLLNQLRDSEQRCISQSAVIKDLERRLSIIQGKANTMESYKSTLEDTRTELQKQLSYKEAQIQYLTTELSQLSTKEKIDDNDRLLEIIEEIKKNAQAEKTALKKALKVQKSRAEKLEKLHAKSEKELEEKEKMLLDIAAQRDQLKLHLTVANNNIIEGKNQIEEMRHQSLKLQNEMSEKEGDLKRQLQELSSSLNEKSCQLSDCLREKMKLELKLYESFVKD
;
A
#
# COMPACT_ATOMS: atom_id res chain seq x y z
N MET A 1 4.92 -69.94 -75.77
CA MET A 1 3.59 -69.28 -75.89
C MET A 1 3.16 -68.84 -74.51
N HIS A 2 3.08 -67.52 -74.30
CA HIS A 2 2.76 -66.90 -73.02
C HIS A 2 1.27 -66.97 -72.72
N ASN A 3 0.90 -67.24 -71.47
CA ASN A 3 -0.39 -66.83 -70.93
C ASN A 3 -0.24 -66.43 -69.47
N THR A 4 -0.29 -65.12 -69.24
CA THR A 4 -0.31 -64.45 -67.94
C THR A 4 -1.77 -64.25 -67.51
N SER A 5 -2.19 -64.92 -66.44
CA SER A 5 -3.49 -64.69 -65.80
C SER A 5 -3.29 -63.79 -64.58
N ALA A 6 -3.74 -62.54 -64.69
CA ALA A 6 -3.73 -61.56 -63.61
C ALA A 6 -5.00 -61.70 -62.76
N MET A 7 -4.86 -62.15 -61.51
CA MET A 7 -5.93 -62.08 -60.51
C MET A 7 -6.08 -60.65 -59.98
N LYS A 8 -7.23 -60.03 -60.25
CA LYS A 8 -7.65 -58.75 -59.66
C LYS A 8 -8.08 -58.96 -58.20
N SER A 9 -7.44 -58.28 -57.26
CA SER A 9 -7.87 -58.21 -55.86
C SER A 9 -9.10 -57.30 -55.72
N LYS A 10 -10.18 -57.84 -55.14
CA LYS A 10 -11.35 -57.05 -54.75
C LYS A 10 -11.02 -56.31 -53.44
N LYS A 11 -10.94 -54.97 -53.49
CA LYS A 11 -10.90 -54.13 -52.28
C LYS A 11 -12.26 -54.20 -51.57
N ALA A 12 -12.25 -54.43 -50.26
CA ALA A 12 -13.43 -54.33 -49.41
C ALA A 12 -13.92 -52.86 -49.32
N PRO A 13 -15.22 -52.61 -49.12
CA PRO A 13 -15.76 -51.26 -49.04
C PRO A 13 -15.35 -50.61 -47.71
N TRP A 14 -14.83 -49.39 -47.79
CA TRP A 14 -14.51 -48.55 -46.65
C TRP A 14 -15.80 -47.99 -46.03
N ILE A 15 -15.96 -48.13 -44.70
CA ILE A 15 -17.08 -47.57 -43.93
C ILE A 15 -16.52 -46.42 -43.07
N PRO A 16 -16.99 -45.16 -43.23
CA PRO A 16 -16.57 -44.06 -42.37
C PRO A 16 -17.11 -44.21 -40.94
N PRO A 17 -16.41 -43.69 -39.91
CA PRO A 17 -16.92 -43.65 -38.55
C PRO A 17 -18.11 -42.68 -38.44
N PRO A 18 -19.13 -42.96 -37.59
CA PRO A 18 -20.28 -42.09 -37.44
C PRO A 18 -19.89 -40.70 -36.96
N GLY A 19 -20.30 -39.69 -37.72
CA GLY A 19 -20.06 -38.28 -37.46
C GLY A 19 -20.80 -37.77 -36.23
N LYS A 20 -20.16 -36.78 -35.61
CA LYS A 20 -20.65 -35.94 -34.52
C LYS A 20 -21.98 -35.29 -34.89
N SER A 21 -23.00 -35.45 -34.04
CA SER A 21 -24.21 -34.63 -34.11
C SER A 21 -23.92 -33.25 -33.52
N GLN A 22 -24.11 -32.22 -34.34
CA GLN A 22 -24.29 -30.85 -33.89
C GLN A 22 -25.69 -30.73 -33.29
N HIS A 23 -25.78 -30.46 -31.98
CA HIS A 23 -26.99 -29.91 -31.39
C HIS A 23 -26.75 -28.46 -31.00
N SER A 24 -27.32 -27.58 -31.80
CA SER A 24 -27.64 -26.20 -31.49
C SER A 24 -28.77 -26.16 -30.46
N ILE A 25 -28.50 -25.56 -29.30
CA ILE A 25 -29.55 -25.07 -28.41
C ILE A 25 -29.38 -23.57 -28.30
N LYS A 26 -30.31 -22.87 -28.96
CA LYS A 26 -30.69 -21.49 -28.66
C LYS A 26 -31.41 -21.51 -27.32
N THR A 27 -31.01 -20.64 -26.40
CA THR A 27 -31.94 -20.07 -25.43
C THR A 27 -31.63 -18.60 -25.24
N THR A 28 -32.67 -17.82 -25.46
CA THR A 28 -32.80 -16.38 -25.34
C THR A 28 -32.93 -15.96 -23.88
N ALA A 29 -32.20 -14.93 -23.46
CA ALA A 29 -32.67 -13.98 -22.45
C ALA A 29 -32.03 -12.61 -22.67
N LYS A 30 -32.88 -11.64 -23.02
CA LYS A 30 -32.60 -10.21 -23.06
C LYS A 30 -32.34 -9.70 -21.64
N THR A 31 -31.32 -8.88 -21.44
CA THR A 31 -31.49 -7.68 -20.61
C THR A 31 -30.67 -6.55 -21.21
N LYS A 32 -31.39 -5.50 -21.56
CA LYS A 32 -30.98 -4.27 -22.22
C LYS A 32 -30.64 -3.26 -21.11
N VAL A 33 -29.43 -2.70 -21.11
CA VAL A 33 -29.17 -1.40 -20.49
C VAL A 33 -28.22 -0.64 -21.43
N GLU A 34 -28.75 0.42 -22.01
CA GLU A 34 -28.04 1.44 -22.80
C GLU A 34 -27.37 2.45 -21.85
N GLY A 35 -26.28 3.06 -22.33
CA GLY A 35 -25.56 4.17 -21.70
C GLY A 35 -24.06 4.03 -22.02
N SER A 36 -23.54 4.50 -23.15
CA SER A 36 -23.34 5.90 -23.55
C SER A 36 -22.77 6.76 -22.43
N SER A 37 -21.44 6.91 -22.37
CA SER A 37 -20.84 8.21 -22.06
C SER A 37 -19.39 8.26 -22.54
N THR A 38 -19.19 9.19 -23.46
CA THR A 38 -18.00 9.98 -23.77
C THR A 38 -16.86 9.95 -22.73
N ALA A 39 -15.67 9.67 -23.24
CA ALA A 39 -14.41 9.97 -22.59
C ALA A 39 -14.13 11.49 -22.70
N GLU A 40 -14.10 12.17 -21.56
CA GLU A 40 -13.43 13.46 -21.37
C GLU A 40 -12.33 13.27 -20.32
N PRO A 41 -11.11 13.80 -20.56
CA PRO A 41 -10.06 13.85 -19.56
C PRO A 41 -10.17 15.17 -18.76
N CYS A 42 -10.65 15.09 -17.52
CA CYS A 42 -10.56 16.20 -16.57
C CYS A 42 -9.21 16.14 -15.84
N HIS A 43 -8.30 17.04 -16.21
CA HIS A 43 -7.32 17.59 -15.26
C HIS A 43 -8.07 18.41 -14.20
N PRO A 44 -7.53 18.44 -12.97
CA PRO A 44 -7.17 19.75 -12.46
C PRO A 44 -5.69 19.75 -12.04
N THR A 45 -4.91 20.50 -12.80
CA THR A 45 -3.59 20.98 -12.38
C THR A 45 -3.84 22.05 -11.33
N THR A 46 -3.82 21.67 -10.05
CA THR A 46 -3.82 22.65 -8.96
C THR A 46 -2.41 23.22 -8.84
N GLU A 47 -2.32 24.48 -9.26
CA GLU A 47 -1.33 25.50 -8.94
C GLU A 47 -0.43 25.19 -7.74
N MET A 48 0.83 24.85 -8.03
CA MET A 48 1.94 25.22 -7.16
C MET A 48 2.34 26.63 -7.60
N HIS A 49 1.73 27.62 -6.97
CA HIS A 49 2.22 28.99 -7.03
C HIS A 49 3.69 29.00 -6.64
N SER A 50 4.52 29.48 -7.57
CA SER A 50 5.83 30.04 -7.27
C SER A 50 5.66 31.02 -6.13
N LEU A 51 6.19 30.68 -4.95
CA LEU A 51 6.44 31.65 -3.89
C LEU A 51 7.42 32.66 -4.48
N GLU A 52 6.87 33.81 -4.88
CA GLU A 52 7.64 35.02 -5.11
C GLU A 52 8.54 35.23 -3.89
N GLU A 53 9.84 35.32 -4.15
CA GLU A 53 10.80 35.89 -3.23
C GLU A 53 10.36 37.34 -2.98
N ASP A 54 9.57 37.54 -1.94
CA ASP A 54 9.40 38.85 -1.34
C ASP A 54 10.78 39.30 -0.87
N ARG A 55 11.41 40.11 -1.72
CA ARG A 55 12.44 41.06 -1.32
C ARG A 55 11.90 41.81 -0.13
N PHE A 56 12.42 41.48 1.05
CA PHE A 56 12.55 42.46 2.11
C PHE A 56 13.38 43.61 1.52
N GLU A 57 12.70 44.61 0.96
CA GLU A 57 13.29 45.93 0.88
C GLU A 57 13.66 46.30 2.32
N GLU A 58 14.96 46.47 2.54
CA GLU A 58 15.48 47.23 3.67
C GLU A 58 14.74 48.57 3.70
N ALA A 59 13.67 48.62 4.48
CA ALA A 59 13.12 49.86 4.97
C ALA A 59 14.23 50.49 5.81
N SER A 60 15.09 51.25 5.13
CA SER A 60 16.03 52.17 5.74
C SER A 60 15.21 53.07 6.66
N LEU A 61 15.27 52.79 7.96
CA LEU A 61 14.78 53.66 9.01
C LEU A 61 15.72 54.87 9.12
N SER A 62 15.88 55.63 8.04
CA SER A 62 16.46 56.97 8.08
C SER A 62 15.34 57.97 8.36
N SER A 63 14.67 57.80 9.50
CA SER A 63 13.94 58.91 10.13
C SER A 63 14.95 59.81 10.82
N THR A 64 15.82 60.47 10.04
CA THR A 64 16.49 61.69 10.49
C THR A 64 15.43 62.78 10.57
N SER A 65 14.70 62.79 11.70
CA SER A 65 13.84 63.90 12.07
C SER A 65 14.69 65.17 12.07
N SER A 66 14.32 66.11 11.23
CA SER A 66 14.93 67.43 11.16
C SER A 66 14.80 68.14 12.51
N PHE A 67 15.86 68.11 13.32
CA PHE A 67 16.05 68.97 14.51
C PHE A 67 16.31 70.41 14.06
N ASN A 68 15.38 71.02 13.34
CA ASN A 68 15.51 72.42 12.92
C ASN A 68 14.17 73.12 12.99
N ARG A 69 13.91 73.65 14.20
CA ARG A 69 13.17 74.86 14.58
C ARG A 69 12.38 74.54 15.85
N ASP A 70 12.68 75.29 16.90
CA ASP A 70 12.23 75.18 18.30
C ASP A 70 13.01 74.18 19.18
N PRO A 71 13.34 74.56 20.45
CA PRO A 71 14.01 73.65 21.36
C PRO A 71 13.12 72.42 21.55
N PRO A 72 13.60 71.21 21.19
CA PRO A 72 12.86 69.98 21.40
C PRO A 72 12.53 69.89 22.89
N ASP A 73 11.28 69.57 23.24
CA ASP A 73 10.93 69.29 24.62
C ASP A 73 11.63 68.00 25.05
N VAL A 74 12.86 68.16 25.53
CA VAL A 74 13.73 67.06 25.96
C VAL A 74 13.04 66.27 27.06
N ASN A 75 12.12 66.85 27.83
CA ASN A 75 11.36 66.11 28.85
C ASN A 75 10.37 65.13 28.21
N ALA A 76 9.61 65.57 27.21
CA ALA A 76 8.67 64.71 26.49
C ALA A 76 9.40 63.54 25.79
N HIS A 77 10.53 63.84 25.14
CA HIS A 77 11.34 62.80 24.49
C HIS A 77 12.04 61.88 25.51
N LEU A 78 12.51 62.39 26.65
CA LEU A 78 13.09 61.56 27.71
C LEU A 78 12.06 60.60 28.31
N HIS A 79 10.80 61.04 28.45
CA HIS A 79 9.71 60.16 28.88
C HIS A 79 9.45 59.05 27.85
N SER A 80 9.46 59.38 26.56
CA SER A 80 9.33 58.38 25.48
C SER A 80 10.47 57.35 25.52
N ILE A 81 11.72 57.81 25.66
CA ILE A 81 12.88 56.91 25.76
C ILE A 81 12.80 56.01 26.99
N LYS A 82 12.30 56.51 28.14
CA LYS A 82 12.09 55.68 29.33
C LYS A 82 11.09 54.55 29.08
N GLN A 83 9.99 54.81 28.35
CA GLN A 83 9.04 53.77 27.96
C GLN A 83 9.66 52.75 27.00
N GLU A 84 10.46 53.21 26.04
CA GLU A 84 11.17 52.33 25.10
C GLU A 84 12.23 51.46 25.80
N ILE A 85 12.91 51.97 26.84
CA ILE A 85 13.83 51.19 27.67
C ILE A 85 13.10 50.09 28.44
N GLN A 86 11.91 50.37 28.98
CA GLN A 86 11.08 49.35 29.63
C GLN A 86 10.67 48.25 28.64
N LEU A 87 10.32 48.63 27.41
CA LEU A 87 10.03 47.69 26.33
C LEU A 87 11.27 46.86 25.97
N LEU A 88 12.43 47.50 25.82
CA LEU A 88 13.71 46.84 25.55
C LEU A 88 14.09 45.84 26.64
N THR A 89 13.87 46.20 27.90
CA THR A 89 14.06 45.34 29.07
C THR A 89 13.16 44.10 29.00
N THR A 90 11.90 44.28 28.60
CA THR A 90 10.93 43.18 28.44
C THR A 90 11.35 42.22 27.33
N HIS A 91 11.79 42.75 26.19
CA HIS A 91 12.32 41.94 25.09
C HIS A 91 13.59 41.21 25.49
N PHE A 92 14.48 41.86 26.25
CA PHE A 92 15.69 41.22 26.75
C PHE A 92 15.38 40.02 27.67
N ILE A 93 14.44 40.16 28.61
CA ILE A 93 14.00 39.05 29.47
C ILE A 93 13.47 37.89 28.61
N SER A 94 12.66 38.20 27.60
CA SER A 94 12.13 37.21 26.67
C SER A 94 13.23 36.52 25.86
N LEU A 95 14.20 37.29 25.34
CA LEU A 95 15.34 36.78 24.60
C LEU A 95 16.20 35.84 25.46
N LYS A 96 16.45 36.21 26.72
CA LYS A 96 17.18 35.38 27.68
C LYS A 96 16.47 34.05 27.95
N GLN A 97 15.14 34.07 28.11
CA GLN A 97 14.36 32.85 28.29
C GLN A 97 14.42 31.95 27.05
N ILE A 98 14.26 32.54 25.86
CA ILE A 98 14.34 31.81 24.59
C ILE A 98 15.74 31.22 24.40
N SER A 99 16.82 31.97 24.66
CA SER A 99 18.18 31.46 24.49
C SER A 99 18.48 30.29 25.43
N HIS A 100 18.05 30.35 26.70
CA HIS A 100 18.16 29.21 27.61
C HIS A 100 17.35 28.00 27.16
N PHE A 101 16.14 28.21 26.66
CA PHE A 101 15.31 27.14 26.11
C PHE A 101 15.97 26.48 24.90
N LEU A 102 16.54 27.28 23.99
CA LEU A 102 17.28 26.80 22.82
C LEU A 102 18.49 25.96 23.23
N VAL A 103 19.28 26.41 24.21
CA VAL A 103 20.39 25.62 24.76
C VAL A 103 19.90 24.28 25.31
N GLY A 104 18.79 24.28 26.04
CA GLY A 104 18.16 23.06 26.55
C GLY A 104 17.83 22.09 25.43
N ILE A 105 17.09 22.57 24.43
CA ILE A 105 16.70 21.80 23.23
C ILE A 105 17.94 21.22 22.54
N PHE A 106 18.91 22.05 22.18
CA PHE A 106 20.05 21.62 21.36
C PHE A 106 21.01 20.70 22.10
N ASN A 107 21.10 20.81 23.43
CA ASN A 107 21.80 19.83 24.25
C ASN A 107 21.10 18.46 24.25
N THR A 108 19.76 18.42 24.26
CA THR A 108 19.03 17.14 24.16
C THR A 108 19.10 16.49 22.79
N PHE A 109 19.25 17.28 21.72
CA PHE A 109 19.24 16.76 20.36
C PHE A 109 20.63 16.33 19.86
N GLU A 110 21.68 16.37 20.69
CA GLU A 110 23.08 16.05 20.31
C GLU A 110 23.44 16.60 18.93
N THR A 111 22.98 17.81 18.59
CA THR A 111 23.13 18.30 17.23
C THR A 111 24.61 18.54 16.96
N GLU A 112 25.23 17.73 16.10
CA GLU A 112 26.62 17.90 15.64
C GLU A 112 26.80 19.13 14.72
N ASP A 113 25.73 19.89 14.46
CA ASP A 113 25.77 21.05 13.59
C ASP A 113 26.54 22.22 14.23
N GLU A 114 27.80 22.33 13.82
CA GLU A 114 28.72 23.38 14.25
C GLU A 114 28.18 24.78 13.92
N THR A 115 27.37 24.93 12.88
CA THR A 115 26.75 26.22 12.50
C THR A 115 25.76 26.68 13.56
N ILE A 116 24.89 25.77 14.00
CA ILE A 116 23.89 26.04 15.04
C ILE A 116 24.60 26.33 16.38
N LYS A 117 25.63 25.55 16.73
CA LYS A 117 26.42 25.78 17.95
C LYS A 117 27.10 27.14 17.96
N ASN A 118 27.70 27.54 16.85
CA ASN A 118 28.36 28.83 16.72
C ASN A 118 27.38 30.00 16.85
N LEU A 119 26.22 29.91 16.18
CA LEU A 119 25.18 30.94 16.28
C LEU A 119 24.58 31.02 17.69
N LEU A 120 24.37 29.87 18.35
CA LEU A 120 23.85 29.83 19.71
C LEU A 120 24.86 30.43 20.71
N THR A 121 26.15 30.11 20.56
CA THR A 121 27.22 30.69 21.38
C THR A 121 27.27 32.20 21.20
N LYS A 122 27.18 32.68 19.96
CA LYS A 122 27.12 34.11 19.63
C LYS A 122 25.93 34.80 20.30
N ILE A 123 24.73 34.22 20.24
CA ILE A 123 23.53 34.76 20.92
C ILE A 123 23.76 34.81 22.44
N LEU A 124 24.31 33.76 23.04
CA LEU A 124 24.55 33.72 24.49
C LEU A 124 25.53 34.80 24.94
N ASP A 125 26.59 35.04 24.17
CA ASP A 125 27.57 36.07 24.48
C ASP A 125 26.98 37.48 24.27
N GLU A 126 26.20 37.70 23.21
CA GLU A 126 25.47 38.95 22.98
C GLU A 126 24.45 39.22 24.10
N VAL A 127 23.72 38.19 24.58
CA VAL A 127 22.77 38.29 25.70
C VAL A 127 23.48 38.63 27.02
N LYS A 128 24.69 38.09 27.27
CA LYS A 128 25.49 38.46 28.46
C LYS A 128 25.92 39.92 28.39
N GLU A 129 26.39 40.37 27.23
CA GLU A 129 26.83 41.76 27.02
C GLU A 129 25.66 42.75 27.12
N PHE A 130 24.46 42.32 26.74
CA PHE A 130 23.25 43.15 26.74
C PHE A 130 22.87 43.65 28.14
N ILE A 131 23.10 42.86 29.19
CA ILE A 131 22.80 43.25 30.58
C ILE A 131 23.57 44.51 30.95
N PHE A 132 24.89 44.50 30.72
CA PHE A 132 25.76 45.63 31.05
C PHE A 132 25.39 46.88 30.24
N ASN A 133 25.11 46.72 28.95
CA ASN A 133 24.73 47.84 28.09
C ASN A 133 23.37 48.45 28.46
N LEU A 134 22.43 47.65 28.98
CA LEU A 134 21.11 48.11 29.42
C LEU A 134 21.22 48.93 30.73
N ASP A 135 22.03 48.47 31.67
CA ASP A 135 22.34 49.20 32.91
C ASP A 135 23.02 50.55 32.60
N ASP A 136 23.97 50.56 31.65
CA ASP A 136 24.64 51.79 31.19
C ASP A 136 23.65 52.77 30.53
N LEU A 137 22.66 52.26 29.79
CA LEU A 137 21.62 53.08 29.17
C LEU A 137 20.68 53.68 30.21
N GLU A 138 20.25 52.91 31.22
CA GLU A 138 19.42 53.39 32.32
C GLU A 138 20.14 54.46 33.16
N TYR A 139 21.43 54.24 33.42
CA TYR A 139 22.30 55.24 34.07
C TYR A 139 22.41 56.52 33.24
N SER A 140 22.67 56.40 31.94
CA SER A 140 22.80 57.54 31.02
C SER A 140 21.51 58.37 30.93
N VAL A 141 20.34 57.72 30.91
CA VAL A 141 19.03 58.39 30.94
C VAL A 141 18.81 59.15 32.25
N THR A 142 19.25 58.58 33.37
CA THR A 142 19.17 59.23 34.68
C THR A 142 20.09 60.46 34.74
N LEU A 143 21.30 60.36 34.16
CA LEU A 143 22.23 61.47 34.06
C LEU A 143 21.64 62.64 33.26
N VAL A 144 21.08 62.38 32.08
CA VAL A 144 20.41 63.39 31.23
C VAL A 144 19.26 64.09 31.98
N GLY A 145 18.51 63.36 32.81
CA GLY A 145 17.42 63.93 33.62
C GLY A 145 17.90 64.88 34.71
N ASN A 146 19.14 64.73 35.18
CA ASN A 146 19.73 65.51 36.27
C ASN A 146 20.65 66.64 35.80
N THR A 147 21.00 66.71 34.49
CA THR A 147 21.86 67.75 33.94
C THR A 147 21.15 69.11 33.89
N ILE A 148 21.74 70.12 34.54
CA ILE A 148 21.16 71.46 34.69
C ILE A 148 21.39 72.33 33.43
N SER A 149 22.52 72.13 32.74
CA SER A 149 22.88 72.86 31.51
C SER A 149 22.15 72.28 30.30
N GLN A 150 21.47 73.15 29.54
CA GLN A 150 20.70 72.72 28.37
C GLN A 150 21.57 72.16 27.23
N GLU A 151 22.78 72.69 27.05
CA GLU A 151 23.71 72.27 25.98
C GLU A 151 24.35 70.91 26.30
N ASP A 152 24.75 70.71 27.55
CA ASP A 152 25.26 69.42 28.04
C ASP A 152 24.15 68.35 27.99
N ARG A 153 22.92 68.74 28.32
CA ARG A 153 21.76 67.85 28.30
C ARG A 153 21.44 67.34 26.89
N ILE A 154 21.55 68.18 25.86
CA ILE A 154 21.37 67.77 24.46
C ILE A 154 22.47 66.78 24.03
N THR A 155 23.72 67.06 24.40
CA THR A 155 24.87 66.20 24.06
C THR A 155 24.74 64.82 24.70
N GLU A 156 24.40 64.76 25.98
CA GLU A 156 24.17 63.50 26.69
C GLU A 156 22.94 62.75 26.14
N PHE A 157 21.89 63.48 25.76
CA PHE A 157 20.70 62.89 25.14
C PHE A 157 21.02 62.23 23.78
N GLN A 158 21.90 62.81 22.96
CA GLN A 158 22.36 62.20 21.72
C GLN A 158 23.16 60.91 21.96
N LYS A 159 23.94 60.82 23.04
CA LYS A 159 24.64 59.59 23.43
C LYS A 159 23.66 58.48 23.82
N VAL A 160 22.61 58.83 24.59
CA VAL A 160 21.51 57.91 24.94
C VAL A 160 20.83 57.34 23.69
N ILE A 161 20.52 58.18 22.70
CA ILE A 161 19.90 57.72 21.44
C ILE A 161 20.81 56.71 20.73
N LYS A 162 22.10 57.03 20.56
CA LYS A 162 23.06 56.13 19.90
C LYS A 162 23.20 54.79 20.63
N LEU A 163 23.24 54.81 21.97
CA LEU A 163 23.32 53.60 22.78
C LEU A 163 22.06 52.75 22.66
N LYS A 164 20.87 53.36 22.67
CA LYS A 164 19.59 52.70 22.41
C LYS A 164 19.56 52.05 21.02
N GLU A 165 19.95 52.77 19.97
CA GLU A 165 19.96 52.25 18.60
C GLU A 165 20.91 51.05 18.43
N ASN A 166 22.09 51.12 19.05
CA ASN A 166 23.04 50.01 19.09
C ASN A 166 22.43 48.77 19.78
N LEU A 167 21.82 48.96 20.96
CA LEU A 167 21.14 47.86 21.66
C LEU A 167 19.99 47.26 20.85
N LEU A 168 19.18 48.10 20.18
CA LEU A 168 18.12 47.62 19.31
C LEU A 168 18.66 46.81 18.13
N SER A 169 19.76 47.26 17.52
CA SER A 169 20.44 46.53 16.44
C SER A 169 20.95 45.16 16.92
N LYS A 170 21.59 45.09 18.09
CA LYS A 170 22.03 43.82 18.70
C LYS A 170 20.85 42.89 19.00
N LEU A 171 19.76 43.41 19.56
CA LEU A 171 18.56 42.64 19.85
C LEU A 171 17.94 42.03 18.58
N LEU A 172 17.83 42.82 17.51
CA LEU A 172 17.35 42.34 16.21
C LEU A 172 18.30 41.30 15.61
N GLY A 173 19.62 41.48 15.74
CA GLY A 173 20.63 40.50 15.34
C GLY A 173 20.47 39.16 16.06
N CYS A 174 20.24 39.19 17.38
CA CYS A 174 19.94 38.00 18.18
C CYS A 174 18.68 37.28 17.68
N TYR A 175 17.57 37.99 17.46
CA TYR A 175 16.34 37.38 16.94
C TYR A 175 16.52 36.79 15.54
N SER A 176 17.26 37.47 14.66
CA SER A 176 17.60 36.97 13.32
C SER A 176 18.37 35.65 13.41
N ASN A 177 19.41 35.59 14.25
CA ASN A 177 20.19 34.37 14.47
C ASN A 177 19.32 33.23 15.01
N ILE A 178 18.38 33.52 15.94
CA ILE A 178 17.43 32.52 16.45
C ILE A 178 16.54 31.97 15.34
N ILE A 179 16.01 32.83 14.47
CA ILE A 179 15.19 32.42 13.32
C ILE A 179 16.01 31.53 12.38
N THR A 180 17.26 31.92 12.06
CA THR A 180 18.15 31.11 11.21
C THR A 180 18.43 29.73 11.82
N ILE A 181 18.64 29.65 13.13
CA ILE A 181 18.82 28.38 13.84
C ILE A 181 17.58 27.48 13.67
N TYR A 182 16.37 28.02 13.91
CA TYR A 182 15.13 27.27 13.76
C TYR A 182 14.89 26.81 12.33
N GLN A 183 15.10 27.68 11.34
CA GLN A 183 14.95 27.36 9.92
C GLN A 183 15.90 26.22 9.51
N THR A 184 17.17 26.33 9.88
CA THR A 184 18.19 25.32 9.58
C THR A 184 17.84 23.98 10.22
N TYR A 185 17.41 23.99 11.48
CA TYR A 185 17.00 22.79 12.19
C TYR A 185 15.78 22.11 11.55
N ILE A 186 14.73 22.87 11.24
CA ILE A 186 13.51 22.35 10.60
C ILE A 186 13.84 21.76 9.23
N GLN A 187 14.66 22.45 8.43
CA GLN A 187 15.06 21.99 7.11
C GLN A 187 15.86 20.69 7.18
N LYS A 188 16.81 20.57 8.09
CA LYS A 188 17.56 19.31 8.27
C LYS A 188 16.67 18.17 8.71
N GLN A 189 15.76 18.42 9.66
CA GLN A 189 14.85 17.39 10.14
C GLN A 189 13.88 16.95 9.05
N SER A 190 13.37 17.87 8.23
CA SER A 190 12.50 17.53 7.10
C SER A 190 13.25 16.73 6.03
N SER A 191 14.46 17.14 5.64
CA SER A 191 15.29 16.40 4.69
C SER A 191 15.62 14.99 5.17
N ALA A 192 15.99 14.82 6.45
CA ALA A 192 16.28 13.50 7.01
C ALA A 192 15.04 12.59 7.02
N ARG A 193 13.88 13.12 7.40
CA ARG A 193 12.61 12.36 7.37
C ARG A 193 12.21 11.98 5.95
N MET A 194 12.35 12.90 4.98
CA MET A 194 12.07 12.63 3.57
C MET A 194 12.99 11.54 3.00
N SER A 195 14.30 11.65 3.23
CA SER A 195 15.27 10.65 2.79
C SER A 195 14.99 9.26 3.38
N LYS A 196 14.66 9.17 4.68
CA LYS A 196 14.27 7.90 5.31
C LYS A 196 13.00 7.31 4.68
N ASN A 197 12.00 8.15 4.42
CA ASN A 197 10.75 7.71 3.80
C ASN A 197 10.98 7.21 2.35
N GLU A 198 11.88 7.85 1.59
CA GLU A 198 12.28 7.40 0.26
C GLU A 198 12.98 6.04 0.30
N GLU A 199 13.88 5.81 1.26
CA GLU A 199 14.53 4.51 1.45
C GLU A 199 13.53 3.39 1.80
N GLU A 200 12.58 3.67 2.69
CA GLU A 200 11.49 2.75 3.04
C GLU A 200 10.61 2.45 1.82
N GLN A 201 10.27 3.47 1.03
CA GLN A 201 9.49 3.32 -0.20
C GLN A 201 10.22 2.44 -1.23
N ILE A 202 11.52 2.66 -1.45
CA ILE A 202 12.35 1.83 -2.35
C ILE A 202 12.37 0.38 -1.86
N THR A 203 12.51 0.17 -0.56
CA THR A 203 12.52 -1.17 0.05
C THR A 203 11.19 -1.90 -0.18
N LEU A 204 10.06 -1.22 0.04
CA LEU A 204 8.72 -1.78 -0.21
C LEU A 204 8.49 -2.09 -1.69
N LEU A 205 8.93 -1.20 -2.60
CA LEU A 205 8.83 -1.43 -4.05
C LEU A 205 9.62 -2.66 -4.50
N ASN A 206 10.82 -2.87 -3.95
CA ASN A 206 11.63 -4.05 -4.24
C ASN A 206 10.95 -5.33 -3.73
N GLN A 207 10.41 -5.31 -2.51
CA GLN A 207 9.66 -6.45 -1.97
C GLN A 207 8.42 -6.79 -2.80
N LEU A 208 7.69 -5.77 -3.27
CA LEU A 208 6.54 -5.94 -4.16
C LEU A 208 6.97 -6.61 -5.47
N ARG A 209 8.03 -6.10 -6.12
CA ARG A 209 8.58 -6.67 -7.36
C ARG A 209 8.98 -8.14 -7.19
N ASP A 210 9.66 -8.48 -6.09
CA ASP A 210 10.04 -9.87 -5.81
C ASP A 210 8.81 -10.76 -5.61
N SER A 211 7.76 -10.24 -4.96
CA SER A 211 6.51 -10.96 -4.77
C SER A 211 5.76 -11.19 -6.09
N GLU A 212 5.72 -10.19 -6.97
CA GLU A 212 5.13 -10.30 -8.31
C GLU A 212 5.86 -11.34 -9.14
N GLN A 213 7.20 -11.34 -9.12
CA GLN A 213 8.01 -12.32 -9.83
C GLN A 213 7.77 -13.75 -9.35
N ARG A 214 7.59 -13.95 -8.03
CA ARG A 214 7.18 -15.24 -7.47
C ARG A 214 5.80 -15.67 -7.97
N CYS A 215 4.82 -14.77 -7.98
CA CYS A 215 3.48 -15.05 -8.50
C CYS A 215 3.51 -15.44 -9.99
N ILE A 216 4.30 -14.75 -10.82
CA ILE A 216 4.49 -15.08 -12.24
C ILE A 216 5.06 -16.50 -12.39
N SER A 217 6.09 -16.83 -11.60
CA SER A 217 6.74 -18.15 -11.64
C SER A 217 5.77 -19.26 -11.21
N GLN A 218 4.99 -19.04 -10.16
CA GLN A 218 3.98 -19.99 -9.68
C GLN A 218 2.83 -20.17 -10.69
N SER A 219 2.39 -19.10 -11.34
CA SER A 219 1.38 -19.14 -12.41
C SER A 219 1.84 -20.03 -13.58
N ALA A 220 3.12 -19.98 -13.95
CA ALA A 220 3.68 -20.87 -14.97
C ALA A 220 3.65 -22.35 -14.56
N VAL A 221 3.99 -22.66 -13.30
CA VAL A 221 3.92 -24.03 -12.75
C VAL A 221 2.49 -24.56 -12.75
N ILE A 222 1.52 -23.74 -12.31
CA ILE A 222 0.10 -24.12 -12.30
C ILE A 222 -0.37 -24.48 -13.72
N LYS A 223 -0.04 -23.66 -14.72
CA LYS A 223 -0.41 -23.95 -16.12
C LYS A 223 0.20 -25.26 -16.65
N ASP A 224 1.44 -25.58 -16.27
CA ASP A 224 2.05 -26.87 -16.63
C ASP A 224 1.32 -28.04 -15.95
N LEU A 225 0.97 -27.91 -14.66
CA LEU A 225 0.22 -28.93 -13.92
C LEU A 225 -1.17 -29.16 -14.52
N GLU A 226 -1.90 -28.09 -14.88
CA GLU A 226 -3.20 -28.19 -15.56
C GLU A 226 -3.09 -28.95 -16.89
N ARG A 227 -2.05 -28.64 -17.69
CA ARG A 227 -1.78 -29.36 -18.93
C ARG A 227 -1.51 -30.84 -18.68
N ARG A 228 -0.69 -31.18 -17.67
CA ARG A 228 -0.41 -32.58 -17.31
C ARG A 228 -1.66 -33.32 -16.86
N LEU A 229 -2.51 -32.68 -16.06
CA LEU A 229 -3.79 -33.25 -15.62
C LEU A 229 -4.72 -33.54 -16.81
N SER A 230 -4.82 -32.60 -17.76
CA SER A 230 -5.61 -32.80 -18.98
C SER A 230 -5.13 -34.02 -19.79
N ILE A 231 -3.82 -34.21 -19.94
CA ILE A 231 -3.24 -35.37 -20.62
C ILE A 231 -3.57 -36.67 -19.87
N ILE A 232 -3.44 -36.68 -18.55
CA ILE A 232 -3.75 -37.85 -17.71
C ILE A 232 -5.23 -38.21 -17.82
N GLN A 233 -6.11 -37.23 -17.76
CA GLN A 233 -7.55 -37.42 -17.89
C GLN A 233 -7.91 -37.98 -19.28
N GLY A 234 -7.28 -37.48 -20.34
CA GLY A 234 -7.42 -38.04 -21.68
C GLY A 234 -7.02 -39.53 -21.74
N LYS A 235 -5.89 -39.90 -21.12
CA LYS A 235 -5.46 -41.31 -21.02
C LYS A 235 -6.44 -42.17 -20.24
N ALA A 236 -6.95 -41.70 -19.10
CA ALA A 236 -7.93 -42.41 -18.29
C ALA A 236 -9.20 -42.71 -19.11
N ASN A 237 -9.71 -41.74 -19.86
CA ASN A 237 -10.87 -41.93 -20.73
C ASN A 237 -10.64 -42.98 -21.83
N THR A 238 -9.43 -43.01 -22.42
CA THR A 238 -9.09 -44.05 -23.41
C THR A 238 -9.00 -45.44 -22.78
N MET A 239 -8.47 -45.55 -21.56
CA MET A 239 -8.44 -46.81 -20.83
C MET A 239 -9.84 -47.32 -20.48
N GLU A 240 -10.74 -46.43 -20.04
CA GLU A 240 -12.14 -46.81 -19.76
C GLU A 240 -12.84 -47.32 -21.03
N SER A 241 -12.58 -46.68 -22.18
CA SER A 241 -13.10 -47.13 -23.48
C SER A 241 -12.57 -48.52 -23.87
N TYR A 242 -11.28 -48.77 -23.65
CA TYR A 242 -10.68 -50.09 -23.88
C TYR A 242 -11.27 -51.15 -22.95
N LYS A 243 -11.46 -50.82 -21.67
CA LYS A 243 -12.10 -51.70 -20.68
C LYS A 243 -13.52 -52.06 -21.11
N SER A 244 -14.32 -51.09 -21.55
CA SER A 244 -15.66 -51.35 -22.09
C SER A 244 -15.63 -52.32 -23.27
N THR A 245 -14.73 -52.11 -24.24
CA THR A 245 -14.60 -53.01 -25.40
C THR A 245 -14.18 -54.41 -24.98
N LEU A 246 -13.29 -54.53 -23.98
CA LEU A 246 -12.89 -55.83 -23.44
C LEU A 246 -14.05 -56.56 -22.75
N GLU A 247 -14.86 -55.84 -21.98
CA GLU A 247 -16.07 -56.38 -21.35
C GLU A 247 -17.05 -56.89 -22.42
N ASP A 248 -17.28 -56.13 -23.49
CA ASP A 248 -18.12 -56.55 -24.62
C ASP A 248 -17.60 -57.85 -25.24
N THR A 249 -16.30 -57.92 -25.55
CA THR A 249 -15.70 -59.14 -26.12
C THR A 249 -15.78 -60.34 -25.17
N ARG A 250 -15.67 -60.11 -23.85
CA ARG A 250 -15.82 -61.16 -22.84
C ARG A 250 -17.24 -61.70 -22.83
N THR A 251 -18.25 -60.83 -22.85
CA THR A 251 -19.66 -61.27 -22.86
C THR A 251 -20.01 -62.06 -24.12
N GLU A 252 -19.47 -61.67 -25.28
CA GLU A 252 -19.67 -62.39 -26.53
C GLU A 252 -19.02 -63.79 -26.50
N LEU A 253 -17.78 -63.89 -26.01
CA LEU A 253 -17.12 -65.20 -25.83
C LEU A 253 -17.87 -66.09 -24.84
N GLN A 254 -18.43 -65.52 -23.76
CA GLN A 254 -19.23 -66.26 -22.80
C GLN A 254 -20.50 -66.85 -23.45
N LYS A 255 -21.17 -66.09 -24.33
CA LYS A 255 -22.32 -66.60 -25.10
C LYS A 255 -21.93 -67.73 -26.03
N GLN A 256 -20.81 -67.59 -26.76
CA GLN A 256 -20.32 -68.63 -27.66
C GLN A 256 -19.96 -69.92 -26.92
N LEU A 257 -19.36 -69.80 -25.73
CA LEU A 257 -19.03 -70.93 -24.88
C LEU A 257 -20.31 -71.67 -24.44
N SER A 258 -21.31 -70.95 -23.94
CA SER A 258 -22.60 -71.53 -23.54
C SER A 258 -23.31 -72.24 -24.70
N TYR A 259 -23.29 -71.65 -25.90
CA TYR A 259 -23.84 -72.29 -27.11
C TYR A 259 -23.12 -73.61 -27.44
N LYS A 260 -21.78 -73.63 -27.33
CA LYS A 260 -20.99 -74.83 -27.58
C LYS A 260 -21.21 -75.90 -26.51
N GLU A 261 -21.34 -75.53 -25.25
CA GLU A 261 -21.70 -76.46 -24.17
C GLU A 261 -23.06 -77.12 -24.41
N ALA A 262 -24.08 -76.36 -24.82
CA ALA A 262 -25.38 -76.89 -25.18
C ALA A 262 -25.29 -77.86 -26.38
N GLN A 263 -24.49 -77.52 -27.39
CA GLN A 263 -24.24 -78.38 -28.55
C GLN A 263 -23.58 -79.71 -28.15
N ILE A 264 -22.59 -79.67 -27.25
CA ILE A 264 -21.93 -80.87 -26.72
C ILE A 264 -22.93 -81.73 -25.94
N GLN A 265 -23.76 -81.13 -25.10
CA GLN A 265 -24.80 -81.86 -24.37
C GLN A 265 -25.76 -82.58 -25.32
N TYR A 266 -26.25 -81.88 -26.35
CA TYR A 266 -27.11 -82.48 -27.37
C TYR A 266 -26.46 -83.72 -28.02
N LEU A 267 -25.24 -83.57 -28.55
CA LEU A 267 -24.52 -84.66 -29.21
C LEU A 267 -24.21 -85.82 -28.27
N THR A 268 -23.88 -85.54 -27.00
CA THR A 268 -23.65 -86.56 -25.97
C THR A 268 -24.91 -87.38 -25.72
N THR A 269 -26.07 -86.72 -25.73
CA THR A 269 -27.38 -87.38 -25.56
C THR A 269 -27.71 -88.26 -26.76
N GLU A 270 -27.47 -87.76 -27.98
CA GLU A 270 -27.71 -88.48 -29.24
C GLU A 270 -26.79 -89.71 -29.38
N LEU A 271 -25.50 -89.58 -29.04
CA LEU A 271 -24.56 -90.71 -28.99
C LEU A 271 -24.99 -91.77 -27.98
N SER A 272 -25.47 -91.36 -26.80
CA SER A 272 -25.98 -92.28 -25.79
C SER A 272 -27.21 -93.06 -26.29
N GLN A 273 -28.06 -92.42 -27.09
CA GLN A 273 -29.23 -93.08 -27.72
C GLN A 273 -28.81 -94.06 -28.82
N LEU A 274 -27.85 -93.69 -29.67
CA LEU A 274 -27.33 -94.58 -30.71
C LEU A 274 -26.60 -95.80 -30.11
N SER A 275 -25.88 -95.62 -29.00
CA SER A 275 -25.27 -96.71 -28.23
C SER A 275 -26.28 -97.72 -27.67
N THR A 276 -27.57 -97.40 -27.60
CA THR A 276 -28.63 -98.32 -27.14
C THR A 276 -29.38 -99.02 -28.28
N LYS A 277 -29.10 -98.68 -29.54
CA LYS A 277 -29.64 -99.34 -30.73
C LYS A 277 -28.53 -100.10 -31.44
N GLU A 278 -28.23 -101.29 -30.95
CA GLU A 278 -27.23 -102.15 -31.56
C GLU A 278 -27.88 -103.08 -32.61
N LYS A 279 -27.66 -102.77 -33.89
CA LYS A 279 -27.63 -103.76 -34.98
C LYS A 279 -26.21 -103.74 -35.56
N ILE A 280 -25.64 -104.93 -35.58
CA ILE A 280 -24.24 -105.26 -35.85
C ILE A 280 -24.05 -105.27 -37.37
N ASP A 281 -23.72 -104.12 -37.96
CA ASP A 281 -23.08 -104.06 -39.30
C ASP A 281 -22.27 -102.76 -39.54
N ASP A 282 -22.27 -101.80 -38.61
CA ASP A 282 -21.62 -100.48 -38.76
C ASP A 282 -20.16 -100.41 -38.25
N ASN A 283 -19.55 -101.54 -37.87
CA ASN A 283 -18.30 -101.55 -37.08
C ASN A 283 -17.08 -100.94 -37.80
N ASP A 284 -16.98 -101.09 -39.12
CA ASP A 284 -15.87 -100.50 -39.90
C ASP A 284 -16.05 -98.99 -40.12
N ARG A 285 -17.30 -98.54 -40.28
CA ARG A 285 -17.64 -97.12 -40.39
C ARG A 285 -17.47 -96.40 -39.04
N LEU A 286 -17.78 -97.11 -37.95
CA LEU A 286 -17.50 -96.69 -36.58
C LEU A 286 -15.99 -96.53 -36.33
N LEU A 287 -15.16 -97.44 -36.83
CA LEU A 287 -13.70 -97.33 -36.72
C LEU A 287 -13.16 -96.10 -37.47
N GLU A 288 -13.64 -95.82 -38.68
CA GLU A 288 -13.26 -94.62 -39.44
C GLU A 288 -13.71 -93.32 -38.74
N ILE A 289 -14.93 -93.30 -38.20
CA ILE A 289 -15.44 -92.18 -37.39
C ILE A 289 -14.62 -92.01 -36.10
N ILE A 290 -14.22 -93.10 -35.44
CA ILE A 290 -13.40 -93.06 -34.23
C ILE A 290 -12.00 -92.50 -34.54
N GLU A 291 -11.39 -92.87 -35.66
CA GLU A 291 -10.11 -92.28 -36.09
C GLU A 291 -10.23 -90.78 -36.42
N GLU A 292 -11.29 -90.37 -37.13
CA GLU A 292 -11.59 -88.97 -37.43
C GLU A 292 -11.80 -88.15 -36.14
N ILE A 293 -12.57 -88.66 -35.19
CA ILE A 293 -12.78 -88.05 -33.87
C ILE A 293 -11.46 -87.92 -33.12
N LYS A 294 -10.60 -88.95 -33.14
CA LYS A 294 -9.31 -88.93 -32.44
C LYS A 294 -8.35 -87.90 -33.05
N LYS A 295 -8.34 -87.78 -34.39
CA LYS A 295 -7.55 -86.77 -35.11
C LYS A 295 -8.06 -85.35 -34.81
N ASN A 296 -9.37 -85.14 -34.81
CA ASN A 296 -9.98 -83.86 -34.46
C ASN A 296 -9.74 -83.48 -32.99
N ALA A 297 -9.90 -84.42 -32.06
CA ALA A 297 -9.61 -84.21 -30.64
C ALA A 297 -8.14 -83.84 -30.39
N GLN A 298 -7.21 -84.44 -31.14
CA GLN A 298 -5.78 -84.10 -31.03
C GLN A 298 -5.45 -82.72 -31.61
N ALA A 299 -6.09 -82.35 -32.72
CA ALA A 299 -5.98 -81.00 -33.31
C ALA A 299 -6.57 -79.93 -32.37
N GLU A 300 -7.72 -80.23 -31.75
CA GLU A 300 -8.37 -79.34 -30.79
C GLU A 300 -7.55 -79.21 -29.50
N LYS A 301 -7.00 -80.31 -28.98
CA LYS A 301 -6.06 -80.29 -27.84
C LYS A 301 -4.84 -79.41 -28.09
N THR A 302 -4.28 -79.45 -29.30
CA THR A 302 -3.14 -78.59 -29.66
C THR A 302 -3.54 -77.13 -29.84
N ALA A 303 -4.71 -76.85 -30.41
CA ALA A 303 -5.27 -75.51 -30.51
C ALA A 303 -5.56 -74.89 -29.12
N LEU A 304 -6.20 -75.65 -28.22
CA LEU A 304 -6.48 -75.25 -26.85
C LEU A 304 -5.20 -74.99 -26.06
N LYS A 305 -4.17 -75.83 -26.21
CA LYS A 305 -2.88 -75.64 -25.55
C LYS A 305 -2.18 -74.36 -26.01
N LYS A 306 -2.30 -74.00 -27.30
CA LYS A 306 -1.80 -72.71 -27.82
C LYS A 306 -2.62 -71.53 -27.27
N ALA A 307 -3.95 -71.63 -27.27
CA ALA A 307 -4.83 -70.59 -26.73
C ALA A 307 -4.57 -70.31 -25.24
N LEU A 308 -4.37 -71.36 -24.43
CA LEU A 308 -4.02 -71.25 -23.01
C LEU A 308 -2.70 -70.48 -22.81
N LYS A 309 -1.68 -70.77 -23.64
CA LYS A 309 -0.39 -70.08 -23.56
C LYS A 309 -0.51 -68.59 -23.88
N VAL A 310 -1.31 -68.25 -24.90
CA VAL A 310 -1.61 -66.86 -25.25
C VAL A 310 -2.38 -66.17 -24.12
N GLN A 311 -3.41 -66.80 -23.56
CA GLN A 311 -4.15 -66.23 -22.42
C GLN A 311 -3.27 -66.00 -21.20
N LYS A 312 -2.41 -66.96 -20.81
CA LYS A 312 -1.44 -66.75 -19.71
C LYS A 312 -0.54 -65.55 -19.96
N SER A 313 0.03 -65.43 -21.15
CA SER A 313 0.89 -64.28 -21.50
C SER A 313 0.15 -62.94 -21.48
N ARG A 314 -1.16 -62.94 -21.79
CA ARG A 314 -2.00 -61.75 -21.74
C ARG A 314 -2.35 -61.38 -20.30
N ALA A 315 -2.65 -62.38 -19.46
CA ALA A 315 -2.90 -62.18 -18.03
C ALA A 315 -1.66 -61.58 -17.33
N GLU A 316 -0.46 -62.11 -17.57
CA GLU A 316 0.79 -61.57 -17.02
C GLU A 316 1.04 -60.12 -17.46
N LYS A 317 0.72 -59.76 -18.72
CA LYS A 317 0.84 -58.37 -19.19
C LYS A 317 -0.18 -57.44 -18.53
N LEU A 318 -1.40 -57.93 -18.31
CA LEU A 318 -2.46 -57.16 -17.64
C LEU A 318 -2.13 -56.94 -16.16
N GLU A 319 -1.63 -57.94 -15.45
CA GLU A 319 -1.17 -57.78 -14.06
C GLU A 319 -0.06 -56.73 -13.94
N LYS A 320 0.92 -56.75 -14.84
CA LYS A 320 1.98 -55.73 -14.86
C LYS A 320 1.45 -54.32 -15.12
N LEU A 321 0.45 -54.18 -15.99
CA LEU A 321 -0.21 -52.90 -16.27
C LEU A 321 -1.04 -52.43 -15.06
N HIS A 322 -1.74 -53.34 -14.39
CA HIS A 322 -2.51 -53.05 -13.19
C HIS A 322 -1.59 -52.56 -12.06
N ALA A 323 -0.52 -53.30 -11.76
CA ALA A 323 0.44 -52.93 -10.72
C ALA A 323 1.11 -51.56 -11.00
N LYS A 324 1.33 -51.23 -12.28
CA LYS A 324 1.84 -49.89 -12.65
C LYS A 324 0.78 -48.80 -12.44
N SER A 325 -0.45 -49.05 -12.86
CA SER A 325 -1.58 -48.11 -12.67
C SER A 325 -1.84 -47.84 -11.19
N GLU A 326 -1.73 -48.87 -10.35
CA GLU A 326 -1.95 -48.79 -8.90
C GLU A 326 -0.91 -47.91 -8.22
N LYS A 327 0.39 -48.08 -8.56
CA LYS A 327 1.45 -47.18 -8.09
C LYS A 327 1.25 -45.73 -8.55
N GLU A 328 0.87 -45.52 -9.82
CA GLU A 328 0.58 -44.17 -10.32
C GLU A 328 -0.65 -43.54 -9.63
N LEU A 329 -1.59 -44.35 -9.16
CA LEU A 329 -2.74 -43.89 -8.39
C LEU A 329 -2.32 -43.48 -6.98
N GLU A 330 -1.55 -44.32 -6.27
CA GLU A 330 -1.01 -44.01 -4.93
C GLU A 330 -0.19 -42.71 -4.92
N GLU A 331 0.68 -42.51 -5.93
CA GLU A 331 1.46 -41.27 -6.05
C GLU A 331 0.59 -40.04 -6.25
N LYS A 332 -0.50 -40.16 -7.02
CA LYS A 332 -1.45 -39.05 -7.26
C LYS A 332 -2.31 -38.77 -6.03
N GLU A 333 -2.76 -39.79 -5.31
CA GLU A 333 -3.50 -39.60 -4.06
C GLU A 333 -2.64 -38.86 -3.03
N LYS A 334 -1.35 -39.21 -2.93
CA LYS A 334 -0.40 -38.49 -2.09
C LYS A 334 -0.25 -37.02 -2.52
N MET A 335 -0.08 -36.76 -3.82
CA MET A 335 0.01 -35.38 -4.34
C MET A 335 -1.29 -34.59 -4.08
N LEU A 336 -2.46 -35.21 -4.19
CA LEU A 336 -3.75 -34.57 -3.90
C LEU A 336 -3.89 -34.21 -2.42
N LEU A 337 -3.43 -35.07 -1.51
CA LEU A 337 -3.37 -34.77 -0.08
C LEU A 337 -2.45 -33.59 0.22
N ASP A 338 -1.26 -33.54 -0.40
CA ASP A 338 -0.32 -32.42 -0.24
C ASP A 338 -0.92 -31.10 -0.75
N ILE A 339 -1.58 -31.12 -1.92
CA ILE A 339 -2.27 -29.95 -2.48
C ILE A 339 -3.43 -29.50 -1.57
N ALA A 340 -4.19 -30.43 -1.01
CA ALA A 340 -5.28 -30.12 -0.09
C ALA A 340 -4.73 -29.44 1.19
N ALA A 341 -3.62 -29.93 1.74
CA ALA A 341 -2.96 -29.33 2.89
C ALA A 341 -2.46 -27.91 2.59
N GLN A 342 -1.81 -27.70 1.44
CA GLN A 342 -1.35 -26.37 1.00
C GLN A 342 -2.51 -25.39 0.81
N ARG A 343 -3.62 -25.83 0.21
CA ARG A 343 -4.84 -25.03 0.05
C ARG A 343 -5.38 -24.58 1.42
N ASP A 344 -5.41 -25.48 2.39
CA ASP A 344 -5.96 -25.17 3.72
C ASP A 344 -5.04 -24.23 4.51
N GLN A 345 -3.72 -24.36 4.35
CA GLN A 345 -2.76 -23.38 4.87
C GLN A 345 -2.93 -22.00 4.23
N LEU A 346 -3.13 -21.93 2.91
CA LEU A 346 -3.39 -20.66 2.21
C LEU A 346 -4.69 -20.00 2.67
N LYS A 347 -5.76 -20.79 2.90
CA LYS A 347 -7.01 -20.28 3.47
C LYS A 347 -6.79 -19.66 4.84
N LEU A 348 -6.00 -20.32 5.70
CA LEU A 348 -5.67 -19.79 7.02
C LEU A 348 -4.90 -18.46 6.91
N HIS A 349 -3.88 -18.38 6.05
CA HIS A 349 -3.14 -17.14 5.81
C HIS A 349 -4.04 -16.02 5.30
N LEU A 350 -4.99 -16.32 4.40
CA LEU A 350 -5.95 -15.34 3.91
C LEU A 350 -6.88 -14.83 5.02
N THR A 351 -7.34 -15.71 5.91
CA THR A 351 -8.15 -15.31 7.08
C THR A 351 -7.37 -14.39 8.01
N VAL A 352 -6.11 -14.71 8.30
CA VAL A 352 -5.23 -13.87 9.14
C VAL A 352 -5.01 -12.50 8.48
N ALA A 353 -4.70 -12.47 7.18
CA ALA A 353 -4.51 -11.22 6.44
C ALA A 353 -5.77 -10.35 6.44
N ASN A 354 -6.96 -10.93 6.25
CA ASN A 354 -8.22 -10.21 6.32
C ASN A 354 -8.49 -9.62 7.71
N ASN A 355 -8.19 -10.36 8.77
CA ASN A 355 -8.33 -9.85 10.13
C ASN A 355 -7.41 -8.65 10.38
N ASN A 356 -6.15 -8.72 9.93
CA ASN A 356 -5.20 -7.60 10.04
C ASN A 356 -5.68 -6.36 9.25
N ILE A 357 -6.28 -6.56 8.06
CA ILE A 357 -6.86 -5.46 7.28
C ILE A 357 -8.03 -4.81 8.03
N ILE A 358 -8.90 -5.61 8.66
CA ILE A 358 -10.02 -5.10 9.46
C ILE A 358 -9.48 -4.31 10.66
N GLU A 359 -8.49 -4.84 11.37
CA GLU A 359 -7.88 -4.17 12.51
C GLU A 359 -7.24 -2.84 12.10
N GLY A 360 -6.48 -2.82 11.00
CA GLY A 360 -5.90 -1.59 10.46
C GLY A 360 -6.95 -0.56 10.03
N LYS A 361 -8.08 -1.00 9.45
CA LYS A 361 -9.20 -0.10 9.13
C LYS A 361 -9.81 0.52 10.38
N ASN A 362 -10.03 -0.27 11.43
CA ASN A 362 -10.57 0.22 12.69
C ASN A 362 -9.64 1.27 13.33
N GLN A 363 -8.32 1.03 13.32
CA GLN A 363 -7.34 2.00 13.81
C GLN A 363 -7.37 3.32 13.02
N ILE A 364 -7.51 3.26 11.69
CA ILE A 364 -7.64 4.46 10.84
C ILE A 364 -8.93 5.23 11.16
N GLU A 365 -10.05 4.54 11.38
CA GLU A 365 -11.31 5.18 11.77
C GLU A 365 -11.22 5.84 13.15
N GLU A 366 -10.55 5.21 14.10
CA GLU A 366 -10.31 5.80 15.42
C GLU A 366 -9.45 7.06 15.33
N MET A 367 -8.35 7.02 14.57
CA MET A 367 -7.52 8.21 14.34
C MET A 367 -8.29 9.32 13.64
N ARG A 368 -9.17 9.00 12.67
CA ARG A 368 -10.05 9.99 12.01
C ARG A 368 -11.01 10.63 13.01
N HIS A 369 -11.61 9.85 13.91
CA HIS A 369 -12.48 10.38 14.94
C HIS A 369 -11.72 11.28 15.92
N GLN A 370 -10.52 10.89 16.35
CA GLN A 370 -9.67 11.71 17.22
C GLN A 370 -9.27 13.03 16.54
N SER A 371 -8.88 12.97 15.26
CA SER A 371 -8.55 14.14 14.46
C SER A 371 -9.74 15.10 14.34
N LEU A 372 -10.94 14.58 14.04
CA LEU A 372 -12.16 15.38 13.97
C LEU A 372 -12.49 16.03 15.33
N LYS A 373 -12.31 15.29 16.44
CA LYS A 373 -12.52 15.83 17.78
C LYS A 373 -11.57 16.99 18.07
N LEU A 374 -10.28 16.81 17.81
CA LEU A 374 -9.28 17.87 17.97
C LEU A 374 -9.56 19.08 17.08
N GLN A 375 -9.99 18.85 15.82
CA GLN A 375 -10.37 19.92 14.91
C GLN A 375 -11.55 20.75 15.46
N ASN A 376 -12.56 20.10 16.03
CA ASN A 376 -13.69 20.78 16.66
C ASN A 376 -13.25 21.57 17.90
N GLU A 377 -12.42 20.99 18.77
CA GLU A 377 -11.88 21.67 19.96
C GLU A 377 -11.05 22.90 19.57
N MET A 378 -10.22 22.79 18.53
CA MET A 378 -9.45 23.92 17.98
C MET A 378 -10.35 25.02 17.42
N SER A 379 -11.41 24.64 16.69
CA SER A 379 -12.38 25.62 16.15
C SER A 379 -13.15 26.34 17.26
N GLU A 380 -13.53 25.63 18.32
CA GLU A 380 -14.17 26.22 19.50
C GLU A 380 -13.22 27.22 20.19
N LYS A 381 -11.96 26.84 20.41
CA LYS A 381 -10.94 27.72 20.99
C LYS A 381 -10.65 28.95 20.14
N GLU A 382 -10.61 28.80 18.82
CA GLU A 382 -10.46 29.93 17.90
C GLU A 382 -11.66 30.90 18.00
N GLY A 383 -12.87 30.35 18.13
CA GLY A 383 -14.09 31.14 18.35
C GLY A 383 -14.07 31.90 19.69
N ASP A 384 -13.65 31.25 20.77
CA ASP A 384 -13.47 31.88 22.09
C ASP A 384 -12.44 33.02 22.03
N LEU A 385 -11.29 32.78 21.41
CA LEU A 385 -10.23 33.79 21.28
C LEU A 385 -10.69 34.99 20.44
N LYS A 386 -11.42 34.76 19.33
CA LYS A 386 -12.02 35.85 18.54
C LYS A 386 -12.99 36.69 19.35
N ARG A 387 -13.85 36.06 20.17
CA ARG A 387 -14.77 36.77 21.08
C ARG A 387 -14.02 37.61 22.11
N GLN A 388 -13.01 37.05 22.77
CA GLN A 388 -12.18 37.79 23.74
C GLN A 388 -11.46 38.97 23.09
N LEU A 389 -10.90 38.79 21.89
CA LEU A 389 -10.22 39.85 21.16
C LEU A 389 -11.18 40.97 20.76
N GLN A 390 -12.40 40.62 20.34
CA GLN A 390 -13.46 41.60 20.05
C GLN A 390 -13.86 42.38 21.30
N GLU A 391 -14.03 41.71 22.44
CA GLU A 391 -14.41 42.33 23.71
C GLU A 391 -13.32 43.27 24.24
N LEU A 392 -12.05 42.87 24.17
CA LEU A 392 -10.90 43.72 24.49
C LEU A 392 -10.81 44.94 23.56
N SER A 393 -11.05 44.75 22.26
CA SER A 393 -11.07 45.85 21.28
C SER A 393 -12.19 46.85 21.57
N SER A 394 -13.40 46.37 21.88
CA SER A 394 -14.51 47.23 22.32
C SER A 394 -14.19 47.99 23.60
N SER A 395 -13.60 47.33 24.60
CA SER A 395 -13.19 47.96 25.86
C SER A 395 -12.10 49.02 25.66
N LEU A 396 -11.11 48.73 24.82
CA LEU A 396 -10.05 49.68 24.47
C LEU A 396 -10.60 50.92 23.77
N ASN A 397 -11.52 50.73 22.81
CA ASN A 397 -12.19 51.84 22.13
C ASN A 397 -13.01 52.69 23.12
N GLU A 398 -13.76 52.07 24.03
CA GLU A 398 -14.50 52.78 25.06
C GLU A 398 -13.56 53.61 25.96
N LYS A 399 -12.44 53.03 26.39
CA LYS A 399 -11.42 53.73 27.19
C LYS A 399 -10.76 54.87 26.43
N SER A 400 -10.52 54.70 25.13
CA SER A 400 -10.00 55.75 24.25
C SER A 400 -10.98 56.92 24.13
N CYS A 401 -12.28 56.64 23.97
CA CYS A 401 -13.33 57.67 23.99
C CYS A 401 -13.37 58.42 25.33
N GLN A 402 -13.37 57.68 26.46
CA GLN A 402 -13.35 58.25 27.80
C GLN A 402 -12.13 59.18 28.00
N LEU A 403 -10.95 58.74 27.57
CA LEU A 403 -9.73 59.54 27.67
C LEU A 403 -9.83 60.83 26.83
N SER A 404 -10.33 60.75 25.59
CA SER A 404 -10.52 61.89 24.71
C SER A 404 -11.49 62.93 25.31
N ASP A 405 -12.59 62.48 25.90
CA ASP A 405 -13.54 63.36 26.58
C ASP A 405 -12.92 64.01 27.84
N CYS A 406 -12.16 63.24 28.62
CA CYS A 406 -11.45 63.74 29.80
C CYS A 406 -10.41 64.81 29.45
N LEU A 407 -9.65 64.60 28.36
CA LEU A 407 -8.71 65.59 27.82
C LEU A 407 -9.41 66.86 27.37
N ARG A 408 -10.57 66.73 26.70
CA ARG A 408 -11.38 67.88 26.27
C ARG A 408 -11.88 68.69 27.47
N GLU A 409 -12.29 68.02 28.54
CA GLU A 409 -12.73 68.67 29.78
C GLU A 409 -11.57 69.35 30.52
N LYS A 410 -10.39 68.71 30.58
CA LYS A 410 -9.16 69.32 31.09
C LYS A 410 -8.83 70.63 30.36
N MET A 411 -8.83 70.63 29.03
CA MET A 411 -8.59 71.83 28.23
C MET A 411 -9.58 72.96 28.54
N LYS A 412 -10.87 72.63 28.73
CA LYS A 412 -11.88 73.63 29.12
C LYS A 412 -11.59 74.23 30.49
N LEU A 413 -11.15 73.42 31.45
CA LEU A 413 -10.80 73.89 32.78
C LEU A 413 -9.53 74.77 32.75
N GLU A 414 -8.51 74.37 32.00
CA GLU A 414 -7.29 75.17 31.80
C GLU A 414 -7.60 76.54 31.16
N LEU A 415 -8.48 76.58 30.15
CA LEU A 415 -8.96 77.84 29.56
C LEU A 415 -9.68 78.73 30.59
N LYS A 416 -10.58 78.17 31.40
CA LYS A 416 -11.26 78.92 32.47
C LYS A 416 -10.28 79.47 33.51
N LEU A 417 -9.26 78.70 33.87
CA LEU A 417 -8.24 79.08 34.85
C LEU A 417 -7.36 80.22 34.30
N TYR A 418 -7.00 80.15 33.02
CA TYR A 418 -6.32 81.23 32.31
C TYR A 418 -7.18 82.50 32.24
N GLU A 419 -8.47 82.37 31.92
CA GLU A 419 -9.41 83.50 31.91
C GLU A 419 -9.59 84.16 33.29
N SER A 420 -9.55 83.39 34.38
CA SER A 420 -9.56 83.96 35.74
C SER A 420 -8.25 84.69 36.07
N PHE A 421 -7.10 84.15 35.67
CA PHE A 421 -5.80 84.76 35.92
C PHE A 421 -5.55 86.07 35.16
N VAL A 422 -6.22 86.27 34.03
CA VAL A 422 -6.13 87.51 33.22
C VAL A 422 -7.10 88.60 33.72
N LYS A 423 -8.08 88.25 34.55
CA LYS A 423 -9.10 89.18 35.08
C LYS A 423 -8.79 89.72 36.48
N ASP A 424 -7.88 89.08 37.20
CA ASP A 424 -7.26 89.59 38.43
C ASP A 424 -5.97 90.37 38.09
#